data_AF-A0A2A3M1J5-F1
#
_entry.id   AF-A0A2A3M1J5-F1
#
_cell.length_a   1.000
_cell.length_b   1.000
_cell.length_c   1.000
_cell.angle_alpha   90.00
_cell.angle_beta   90.00
_cell.angle_gamma   90.00
#
_symmetry.space_group_name_H-M   'P 1'
#
loop_
_entity.id
_entity.type
_entity.pdbx_description
1 polymer ?
#
loop_
_entity_poly.entity_id
_entity_poly.type
_entity_poly.pdbx_seq_one_letter_code
_entity_poly.pdbx_strand_id
1 'polypeptide(L)'
;MIHEYSPIEIGLDALGVEPGQNPSTVFGVDDLSQADQIRKVGERIEHAMSAYPEIKTEILAAGINVLLDVSSSLAQFRSVALPQLDRSVDTVAA
;
A
#
# COMPACT_ATOMS: atom_id res chain seq x y z
N MET A 1 8.27 16.04 22.87
CA MET A 1 9.13 15.02 22.24
C MET A 1 8.90 15.13 20.75
N ILE A 2 9.96 15.24 19.96
CA ILE A 2 9.87 15.16 18.50
C ILE A 2 9.77 13.67 18.19
N HIS A 3 8.65 13.23 17.62
CA HIS A 3 8.51 11.87 17.15
C HIS A 3 9.23 11.76 15.80
N GLU A 4 10.24 10.91 15.73
CA GLU A 4 10.89 10.58 14.45
C GLU A 4 10.01 9.56 13.74
N TYR A 5 9.38 9.96 12.64
CA TYR A 5 8.56 9.08 11.83
C TYR A 5 9.44 8.12 11.05
N SER A 6 9.11 6.83 11.09
CA SER A 6 9.71 5.83 10.23
C SER A 6 9.22 6.00 8.77
N PRO A 7 10.00 5.52 7.78
CA PRO A 7 9.58 5.54 6.38
C PRO A 7 8.21 4.88 6.13
N ILE A 8 7.88 3.83 6.90
CA ILE A 8 6.58 3.16 6.78
C ILE A 8 5.46 4.06 7.31
N GLU A 9 5.67 4.78 8.41
CA GLU A 9 4.67 5.71 8.95
C GLU A 9 4.41 6.88 8.00
N ILE A 10 5.46 7.42 7.36
CA ILE A 10 5.32 8.46 6.32
C ILE A 10 4.49 7.93 5.15
N GLY A 11 4.79 6.71 4.68
CA GLY A 11 4.05 6.09 3.58
C GLY A 11 2.59 5.77 3.95
N LEU A 12 2.33 5.32 5.17
CA LEU A 12 0.98 5.04 5.66
C LEU A 12 0.14 6.33 5.75
N ASP A 13 0.73 7.42 6.23
CA ASP A 13 0.09 8.73 6.26
C ASP A 13 -0.28 9.21 4.85
N ALA A 14 0.62 9.06 3.88
CA ALA A 14 0.35 9.37 2.48
C ALA A 14 -0.75 8.49 1.85
N LEU A 15 -0.95 7.27 2.36
CA LEU A 15 -2.06 6.39 1.99
C LEU A 15 -3.37 6.72 2.74
N GLY A 16 -3.31 7.65 3.69
CA GLY A 16 -4.41 8.12 4.52
C GLY A 16 -4.67 7.26 5.77
N VAL A 17 -3.66 6.53 6.26
CA VAL A 17 -3.72 5.69 7.46
C VAL A 17 -3.01 6.38 8.61
N GLU A 18 -3.76 6.77 9.63
CA GLU A 18 -3.22 7.39 10.84
C GLU A 18 -2.65 6.33 11.82
N PRO A 19 -1.76 6.72 12.75
CA PRO A 19 -1.22 5.83 13.76
C PRO A 19 -2.32 5.12 14.58
N GLY A 20 -2.22 3.79 14.67
CA GLY A 20 -3.18 2.95 15.39
C GLY A 20 -4.43 2.56 14.59
N GLN A 21 -4.58 3.02 13.35
CA GLN A 21 -5.63 2.54 12.45
C GLN A 21 -5.23 1.24 11.75
N ASN A 22 -6.21 0.38 11.48
CA ASN A 22 -6.02 -0.78 10.62
C ASN A 22 -6.13 -0.35 9.14
N PRO A 23 -5.10 -0.52 8.30
CA PRO A 23 -5.12 -0.13 6.90
C PRO A 23 -6.28 -0.75 6.11
N SER A 24 -6.62 -2.02 6.38
CA SER A 24 -7.69 -2.74 5.69
C SER A 24 -9.07 -2.11 5.93
N THR A 25 -9.29 -1.64 7.16
CA THR A 25 -10.50 -0.91 7.53
C THR A 25 -10.53 0.49 6.94
N VAL A 26 -9.42 1.23 6.98
CA VAL A 26 -9.31 2.57 6.38
C VAL A 26 -9.55 2.54 4.88
N PHE A 27 -9.05 1.49 4.21
CA PHE A 27 -9.25 1.32 2.77
C PHE A 27 -10.63 0.76 2.43
N GLY A 28 -11.40 0.33 3.44
CA GLY A 28 -12.72 -0.30 3.26
C GLY A 28 -12.61 -1.54 2.39
N VAL A 29 -11.68 -2.43 2.71
CA VAL A 29 -11.42 -3.67 1.97
C VAL A 29 -11.81 -4.94 2.74
N ASP A 30 -12.18 -4.81 4.02
CA ASP A 30 -12.44 -5.95 4.91
C ASP A 30 -13.49 -6.95 4.37
N ASP A 31 -14.55 -6.46 3.74
CA ASP A 31 -15.64 -7.29 3.20
C ASP A 31 -15.44 -7.71 1.73
N LEU A 32 -14.30 -7.37 1.13
CA LEU A 32 -14.03 -7.64 -0.29
C LEU A 32 -13.39 -9.01 -0.49
N SER A 33 -13.56 -9.54 -1.72
CA SER A 33 -12.77 -10.68 -2.15
C SER A 33 -11.28 -10.33 -2.09
N GLN A 34 -10.42 -11.29 -1.76
CA GLN A 34 -8.99 -11.02 -1.64
C GLN A 34 -8.36 -10.43 -2.92
N ALA A 35 -8.83 -10.85 -4.09
CA ALA A 35 -8.39 -10.26 -5.35
C ALA A 35 -8.76 -8.77 -5.46
N ASP A 36 -9.96 -8.39 -4.98
CA ASP A 36 -10.40 -7.00 -4.93
C ASP A 36 -9.69 -6.20 -3.83
N GLN A 37 -9.34 -6.83 -2.70
CA GLN A 37 -8.51 -6.21 -1.66
C GLN A 37 -7.16 -5.80 -2.25
N ILE A 38 -6.46 -6.74 -2.87
CA ILE A 38 -5.15 -6.50 -3.50
C ILE A 38 -5.26 -5.41 -4.57
N ARG A 39 -6.28 -5.47 -5.44
CA ARG A 39 -6.50 -4.46 -6.48
C ARG A 39 -6.70 -3.06 -5.90
N LYS A 40 -7.59 -2.94 -4.91
CA LYS A 40 -7.94 -1.64 -4.32
C LYS A 40 -6.78 -1.04 -3.52
N VAL A 41 -5.97 -1.88 -2.86
CA VAL A 41 -4.71 -1.45 -2.25
C VAL A 41 -3.73 -0.96 -3.33
N GLY A 42 -3.55 -1.71 -4.42
CA GLY A 42 -2.70 -1.34 -5.55
C GLY A 42 -3.06 0.03 -6.17
N GLU A 43 -4.34 0.24 -6.47
CA GLU A 43 -4.86 1.52 -6.98
C GLU A 43 -4.54 2.70 -6.06
N ARG A 44 -4.62 2.46 -4.75
CA ARG A 44 -4.35 3.49 -3.74
C ARG A 44 -2.86 3.82 -3.64
N ILE A 45 -1.99 2.82 -3.75
CA ILE A 45 -0.53 3.00 -3.82
C ILE A 45 -0.20 3.82 -5.07
N GLU A 46 -0.75 3.46 -6.23
CA GLU A 46 -0.52 4.18 -7.49
C GLU A 46 -0.95 5.65 -7.41
N HIS A 47 -2.15 5.89 -6.87
CA HIS A 47 -2.65 7.24 -6.66
C HIS A 47 -1.77 8.04 -5.70
N ALA A 48 -1.37 7.46 -4.56
CA ALA A 48 -0.52 8.13 -3.59
C ALA A 48 0.88 8.44 -4.16
N MET A 49 1.50 7.50 -4.87
CA MET A 49 2.80 7.73 -5.52
C MET A 49 2.75 8.82 -6.59
N SER A 50 1.59 9.00 -7.23
CA SER A 50 1.35 10.08 -8.19
C SER A 50 1.14 11.43 -7.49
N ALA A 51 0.45 11.43 -6.34
CA ALA A 51 0.17 12.64 -5.56
C ALA A 51 1.39 13.16 -4.80
N TYR A 52 2.26 12.26 -4.32
CA TYR A 52 3.43 12.58 -3.50
C TYR A 52 4.71 11.96 -4.10
N PRO A 53 5.19 12.50 -5.25
CA PRO A 53 6.32 11.92 -5.97
C PRO A 53 7.65 11.92 -5.20
N GLU A 54 7.79 12.81 -4.21
CA GLU A 54 8.97 12.95 -3.36
C GLU A 54 9.15 11.83 -2.33
N ILE A 55 8.07 11.10 -2.02
CA ILE A 55 8.06 10.02 -1.01
C ILE A 55 7.56 8.68 -1.61
N LYS A 56 7.82 8.46 -2.91
CA LYS A 56 7.41 7.23 -3.62
C LYS A 56 7.93 5.96 -2.93
N THR A 57 9.14 5.98 -2.41
CA THR A 57 9.77 4.82 -1.75
C THR A 57 9.06 4.47 -0.44
N GLU A 58 8.71 5.49 0.35
CA GLU A 58 7.97 5.37 1.61
C GLU A 58 6.57 4.81 1.34
N ILE A 59 5.87 5.35 0.34
CA ILE A 59 4.54 4.89 -0.09
C ILE A 59 4.59 3.44 -0.56
N LEU A 60 5.61 3.08 -1.34
CA LEU A 60 5.79 1.71 -1.82
C LEU A 60 6.05 0.74 -0.67
N ALA A 61 6.92 1.10 0.28
CA ALA A 61 7.22 0.29 1.45
C ALA A 61 5.99 0.08 2.33
N ALA A 62 5.22 1.14 2.59
CA ALA A 62 3.95 1.06 3.32
C ALA A 62 2.92 0.21 2.56
N GLY A 63 2.81 0.41 1.25
CA GLY A 63 1.92 -0.36 0.38
C GLY A 63 2.21 -1.85 0.38
N ILE A 64 3.49 -2.24 0.32
CA ILE A 64 3.92 -3.64 0.43
C ILE A 64 3.52 -4.21 1.79
N ASN A 65 3.69 -3.45 2.87
CA ASN A 65 3.30 -3.88 4.21
C ASN A 65 1.78 -4.20 4.27
N VAL A 66 0.94 -3.32 3.74
CA VAL A 66 -0.52 -3.56 3.68
C VAL A 66 -0.87 -4.74 2.79
N LEU A 67 -0.20 -4.88 1.63
CA LEU A 67 -0.43 -6.00 0.71
C LEU A 67 -0.07 -7.35 1.35
N LEU A 68 0.96 -7.40 2.17
CA LEU A 68 1.33 -8.59 2.95
C LEU A 68 0.24 -8.94 3.97
N ASP A 69 -0.33 -7.94 4.66
CA ASP A 69 -1.39 -8.14 5.64
C ASP A 69 -2.69 -8.66 5.01
N VAL A 70 -3.09 -8.17 3.84
CA VAL A 70 -4.30 -8.65 3.14
C VAL A 70 -4.05 -9.94 2.34
N SER A 71 -2.79 -10.35 2.17
CA SER A 71 -2.45 -11.61 1.51
C SER A 71 -2.58 -12.78 2.49
N SER A 72 -3.27 -13.84 2.06
CA SER A 72 -3.45 -15.06 2.88
C SER A 72 -2.16 -15.87 3.03
N SER A 73 -1.20 -15.66 2.12
CA SER A 73 0.10 -16.33 2.14
C SER A 73 1.15 -15.56 1.33
N LEU A 74 2.42 -15.81 1.65
CA LEU A 74 3.55 -15.28 0.87
C LEU A 74 3.54 -15.78 -0.58
N ALA A 75 3.06 -17.01 -0.83
CA ALA A 75 2.93 -17.55 -2.18
C ALA A 75 1.92 -16.74 -3.01
N GLN A 76 0.81 -16.35 -2.40
CA GLN A 76 -0.19 -15.50 -3.05
C GLN A 76 0.31 -14.08 -3.26
N PHE A 77 0.96 -13.49 -2.25
CA PHE A 77 1.60 -12.18 -2.40
C PHE A 77 2.53 -12.17 -3.61
N ARG A 78 3.36 -13.21 -3.74
CA ARG A 78 4.30 -13.33 -4.87
C ARG A 78 3.62 -13.51 -6.22
N SER A 79 2.52 -14.26 -6.30
CA SER A 79 1.88 -14.60 -7.58
C SER A 79 0.82 -13.61 -8.04
N VAL A 80 0.25 -12.79 -7.14
CA VAL A 80 -0.85 -11.88 -7.44
C VAL A 80 -0.53 -10.44 -7.07
N ALA A 81 -0.09 -10.18 -5.84
CA ALA A 81 0.14 -8.82 -5.35
C ALA A 81 1.38 -8.16 -5.96
N LEU A 82 2.52 -8.88 -6.02
CA LEU A 82 3.75 -8.36 -6.63
C LEU A 82 3.57 -7.97 -8.11
N PRO A 83 2.97 -8.80 -8.98
CA PRO A 83 2.72 -8.41 -10.37
C PRO A 83 1.76 -7.22 -10.55
N GLN A 84 0.87 -6.95 -9.58
CA GLN A 84 0.08 -5.71 -9.60
C GLN A 84 0.92 -4.51 -9.21
N LEU A 85 1.71 -4.64 -8.15
CA LEU A 85 2.61 -3.60 -7.67
C LEU A 85 3.61 -3.16 -8.76
N ASP A 86 4.21 -4.14 -9.46
CA ASP A 86 5.16 -3.91 -10.55
C ASP A 86 4.53 -3.04 -11.66
N ARG A 87 3.29 -3.36 -12.05
CA ARG A 87 2.53 -2.56 -13.02
C ARG A 87 2.22 -1.15 -12.55
N SER A 88 1.88 -0.97 -11.27
CA SER A 88 1.63 0.37 -10.73
C SER A 88 2.91 1.21 -10.64
N VAL A 89 4.06 0.58 -10.35
CA VAL A 89 5.37 1.26 -10.40
C VAL A 89 5.71 1.68 -11.83
N ASP A 90 5.53 0.78 -12.80
CA ASP A 90 5.76 1.08 -14.22
C ASP A 90 4.86 2.22 -14.72
N THR A 91 3.59 2.23 -14.32
CA THR A 91 2.62 3.27 -14.71
C THR A 91 2.99 4.65 -14.16
N VAL A 92 3.55 4.70 -12.94
CA VAL A 92 3.97 5.96 -12.30
C VAL A 92 5.35 6.44 -12.80
N ALA A 93 6.14 5.55 -13.40
CA ALA A 93 7.45 5.86 -13.97
C ALA A 93 7.39 6.31 -15.44
N ALA A 94 6.30 6.00 -16.15
CA ALA A 94 6.04 6.39 -17.54
C ALA A 94 5.59 7.85 -17.69
#